data_AF-A0A690LEC6-F1
#
_entry.id   AF-A0A690LEC6-F1
#
_cell.length_a   1.000
_cell.length_b   1.000
_cell.length_c   1.000
_cell.angle_alpha   90.00
_cell.angle_beta   90.00
_cell.angle_gamma   90.00
#
_symmetry.space_group_name_H-M   'P 1'
#
loop_
_entity.id
_entity.type
_entity.pdbx_description
1 polymer ?
#
loop_
_entity_poly.entity_id
_entity_poly.type
_entity_poly.pdbx_seq_one_letter_code
_entity_poly.pdbx_strand_id
1 'polypeptide(L)'
;MFNGKNILITGGTGSFGKTYTKVLLENYKPNKIIIYSRDELKQFEMSSIFNSNCMRYFIGDVRDKERLNVAMRDVDFVIHAAAMKHVPVAEYNPMECIKTNIHGAQNVIDACFENGVKKCIALSTDKACNPVNLYGATKLASDKLFVAANNIAGNKQTRFSVT
;
A
#
# COMPACT_ATOMS: atom_id res chain seq x y z
N MET A 1 3.52 18.14 6.16
CA MET A 1 4.06 16.78 5.94
C MET A 1 4.10 16.39 4.46
N PHE A 2 2.99 16.51 3.72
CA PHE A 2 2.88 15.99 2.34
C PHE A 2 3.04 17.01 1.19
N ASN A 3 3.27 18.29 1.50
CA ASN A 3 3.47 19.33 0.48
C ASN A 3 4.77 19.10 -0.30
N GLY A 4 4.69 19.16 -1.63
CA GLY A 4 5.81 18.93 -2.55
C GLY A 4 6.34 17.49 -2.55
N LYS A 5 5.59 16.53 -1.99
CA LYS A 5 6.02 15.13 -1.87
C LYS A 5 5.37 14.24 -2.93
N ASN A 6 6.06 13.15 -3.26
CA ASN A 6 5.54 12.07 -4.10
C ASN A 6 4.99 10.97 -3.21
N ILE A 7 3.71 10.63 -3.37
CA ILE A 7 2.99 9.71 -2.50
C ILE A 7 2.42 8.58 -3.36
N LEU A 8 2.63 7.34 -2.96
CA LEU A 8 2.02 6.17 -3.58
C LEU A 8 1.04 5.50 -2.63
N ILE A 9 -0.14 5.13 -3.14
CA ILE A 9 -1.18 4.42 -2.40
C ILE A 9 -1.46 3.10 -3.12
N THR A 10 -0.96 1.99 -2.57
CA THR A 10 -1.35 0.65 -3.07
C THR A 10 -2.77 0.34 -2.62
N GLY A 11 -3.59 -0.27 -3.47
CA GLY A 11 -5.02 -0.47 -3.17
C GLY A 11 -5.78 0.86 -3.16
N GLY A 12 -5.27 1.88 -3.85
CA GLY A 12 -5.78 3.25 -3.81
C GLY A 12 -7.21 3.42 -4.32
N THR A 13 -7.71 2.49 -5.13
CA THR A 13 -9.11 2.44 -5.59
C THR A 13 -10.09 1.88 -4.56
N GLY A 14 -9.61 1.33 -3.45
CA GLY A 14 -10.45 0.90 -2.33
C GLY A 14 -11.06 2.07 -1.56
N SER A 15 -12.02 1.79 -0.69
CA SER A 15 -12.72 2.80 0.12
C SER A 15 -11.76 3.71 0.91
N PHE A 16 -10.81 3.13 1.64
CA PHE A 16 -9.79 3.90 2.34
C PHE A 16 -8.94 4.75 1.39
N GLY A 17 -8.47 4.16 0.28
CA GLY A 17 -7.63 4.84 -0.70
C GLY A 17 -8.30 6.07 -1.31
N LYS A 18 -9.58 5.96 -1.68
CA LYS A 18 -10.40 7.07 -2.19
C LYS A 18 -10.56 8.17 -1.14
N THR A 19 -10.93 7.82 0.09
CA THR A 19 -11.08 8.81 1.18
C THR A 19 -9.75 9.49 1.51
N TYR A 20 -8.66 8.73 1.60
CA TYR A 20 -7.35 9.31 1.90
C TYR A 20 -6.83 10.19 0.76
N THR A 21 -7.09 9.81 -0.50
CA THR A 21 -6.80 10.66 -1.66
C THR A 21 -7.53 12.00 -1.56
N LYS A 22 -8.82 11.99 -1.21
CA LYS A 22 -9.60 13.22 -0.96
C LYS A 22 -8.96 14.06 0.14
N VAL A 23 -8.63 13.47 1.28
CA VAL A 23 -7.95 14.15 2.40
C VAL A 23 -6.61 14.75 1.98
N LEU A 24 -5.82 14.04 1.15
CA LEU A 24 -4.54 14.54 0.64
C LEU A 24 -4.73 15.78 -0.27
N LEU A 25 -5.73 15.75 -1.14
CA LEU A 25 -6.02 16.85 -2.06
C LEU A 25 -6.62 18.07 -1.35
N GLU A 26 -7.42 17.87 -0.32
CA GLU A 26 -8.07 18.96 0.43
C GLU A 26 -7.10 19.66 1.40
N ASN A 27 -6.17 18.92 2.01
CA ASN A 27 -5.35 19.44 3.11
C ASN A 27 -3.88 19.70 2.72
N TYR A 28 -3.43 19.27 1.54
CA TYR A 28 -2.03 19.35 1.13
C TYR A 28 -1.86 19.70 -0.36
N LYS A 29 -0.63 20.05 -0.74
CA LYS A 29 -0.20 20.31 -2.12
C LYS A 29 0.91 19.34 -2.53
N PRO A 30 0.61 18.05 -2.75
CA PRO A 30 1.60 17.05 -3.14
C PRO A 30 2.10 17.29 -4.58
N ASN A 31 3.33 16.86 -4.87
CA ASN A 31 3.87 16.89 -6.22
C ASN A 31 3.25 15.79 -7.09
N LYS A 32 3.13 14.57 -6.54
CA LYS A 32 2.46 13.43 -7.19
C LYS A 32 1.66 12.62 -6.17
N ILE A 33 0.46 12.18 -6.55
CA ILE A 33 -0.30 11.12 -5.89
C ILE A 33 -0.47 9.98 -6.89
N ILE A 34 0.13 8.84 -6.59
CA ILE A 34 0.11 7.65 -7.44
C ILE A 34 -0.89 6.66 -6.86
N ILE A 35 -1.98 6.42 -7.57
CA ILE A 35 -2.96 5.38 -7.29
C ILE A 35 -2.49 4.10 -7.93
N TYR A 36 -2.19 3.09 -7.12
CA TYR A 36 -1.70 1.79 -7.59
C TYR A 36 -2.71 0.68 -7.29
N SER A 37 -3.29 0.07 -8.33
CA SER A 37 -4.23 -1.06 -8.20
C SER A 37 -4.35 -1.85 -9.49
N ARG A 38 -5.05 -3.00 -9.45
CA ARG A 38 -5.22 -3.90 -10.60
C ARG A 38 -6.46 -3.60 -11.45
N ASP A 39 -7.50 -3.09 -10.81
CA ASP A 39 -8.82 -2.91 -11.39
C ASP A 39 -8.86 -1.62 -12.22
N GLU A 40 -8.82 -1.78 -13.54
CA GLU A 40 -8.78 -0.68 -14.51
C GLU A 40 -10.07 0.13 -14.48
N LEU A 41 -11.24 -0.52 -14.46
CA LEU A 41 -12.53 0.16 -14.37
C LEU A 41 -12.61 1.06 -13.14
N LYS A 42 -12.20 0.55 -11.96
CA LYS A 42 -12.19 1.37 -10.75
C LYS A 42 -11.20 2.54 -10.82
N GLN A 43 -10.09 2.41 -11.54
CA GLN A 43 -9.16 3.52 -11.77
C GLN A 43 -9.77 4.55 -12.72
N PHE A 44 -10.42 4.10 -13.80
CA PHE A 44 -11.12 4.96 -14.74
C PHE A 44 -12.19 5.80 -14.02
N GLU A 45 -13.08 5.15 -13.28
CA GLU A 45 -14.11 5.82 -12.47
C GLU A 45 -13.51 6.82 -11.46
N MET A 46 -12.44 6.40 -10.77
CA MET A 46 -11.75 7.26 -9.80
C MET A 46 -11.10 8.46 -10.47
N SER A 47 -10.55 8.29 -11.67
CA SER A 47 -9.90 9.35 -12.45
C SER A 47 -10.88 10.41 -12.94
N SER A 48 -12.15 10.05 -13.18
CA SER A 48 -13.19 11.04 -13.50
C SER A 48 -13.53 11.95 -12.31
N ILE A 49 -13.32 11.47 -11.08
CA ILE A 49 -13.57 12.23 -9.84
C ILE A 49 -12.32 12.97 -9.37
N PHE A 50 -11.18 12.30 -9.32
CA PHE A 50 -9.89 12.86 -8.89
C PHE A 50 -8.97 13.03 -10.11
N ASN A 51 -9.08 14.18 -10.77
CA ASN A 51 -8.39 14.50 -12.02
C ASN A 51 -7.35 15.63 -11.89
N SER A 52 -6.98 16.04 -10.66
CA SER A 52 -5.98 17.08 -10.45
C SER A 52 -4.63 16.74 -11.10
N ASN A 53 -3.87 17.75 -11.54
CA ASN A 53 -2.62 17.57 -12.29
C ASN A 53 -1.55 16.71 -11.58
N CYS A 54 -1.61 16.58 -10.26
CA CYS A 54 -0.71 15.73 -9.47
C CYS A 54 -1.10 14.24 -9.45
N MET A 55 -2.28 13.87 -9.95
CA MET A 55 -2.77 12.49 -9.95
C MET A 55 -2.09 11.63 -11.01
N ARG A 56 -1.71 10.41 -10.65
CA ARG A 56 -1.19 9.38 -11.55
C ARG A 56 -1.89 8.05 -11.23
N TYR A 57 -2.26 7.31 -12.26
CA TYR A 57 -2.98 6.04 -12.16
C TYR A 57 -2.14 4.93 -12.76
N PHE A 58 -1.61 4.05 -11.92
CA PHE A 58 -0.74 2.95 -12.33
C PHE A 58 -1.46 1.61 -12.11
N ILE A 59 -1.63 0.86 -13.20
CA ILE A 59 -2.07 -0.52 -13.13
C ILE A 59 -0.92 -1.41 -12.64
N GLY A 60 -1.18 -2.24 -11.64
CA GLY A 60 -0.21 -3.21 -11.13
C GLY A 60 -0.72 -4.01 -9.93
N ASP A 61 0.00 -5.07 -9.59
CA ASP A 61 -0.26 -5.97 -8.47
C ASP A 61 0.91 -5.91 -7.46
N VAL A 62 0.61 -5.84 -6.16
CA VAL A 62 1.65 -5.90 -5.12
C VAL A 62 2.42 -7.22 -5.13
N ARG A 63 1.88 -8.25 -5.76
CA ARG A 63 2.55 -9.53 -5.99
C ARG A 63 3.67 -9.46 -7.05
N ASP A 64 3.69 -8.40 -7.85
CA ASP A 64 4.71 -8.13 -8.87
C ASP A 64 5.70 -7.07 -8.35
N LYS A 65 6.85 -7.55 -7.88
CA LYS A 65 7.91 -6.69 -7.31
C LYS A 65 8.50 -5.75 -8.35
N GLU A 66 8.72 -6.20 -9.58
CA GLU A 66 9.31 -5.38 -10.64
C GLU A 66 8.38 -4.21 -10.99
N ARG A 67 7.08 -4.49 -11.08
CA ARG A 67 6.08 -3.47 -11.33
C ARG A 67 5.98 -2.48 -10.17
N LEU A 68 6.06 -2.94 -8.92
CA LEU A 68 6.11 -2.08 -7.74
C LEU A 68 7.34 -1.17 -7.77
N ASN A 69 8.51 -1.70 -8.11
CA ASN A 69 9.74 -0.92 -8.22
C ASN A 69 9.62 0.21 -9.23
N VAL A 70 9.05 -0.05 -10.41
CA VAL A 70 8.78 1.00 -11.40
C VAL A 70 7.82 2.05 -10.86
N ALA A 71 6.77 1.63 -10.13
CA ALA A 71 5.79 2.53 -9.55
C ALA A 71 6.33 3.39 -8.39
N MET A 72 7.34 2.90 -7.66
CA MET A 72 7.92 3.55 -6.48
C MET A 72 9.11 4.47 -6.79
N ARG A 73 9.49 4.64 -8.06
CA ARG A 73 10.56 5.59 -8.45
C ARG A 73 10.22 7.00 -7.98
N ASP A 74 11.18 7.61 -7.30
CA ASP A 74 11.08 8.95 -6.69
C ASP A 74 9.96 9.13 -5.65
N VAL A 75 9.39 8.05 -5.12
CA VAL A 75 8.32 8.14 -4.10
C VAL A 75 8.91 8.46 -2.73
N ASP A 76 8.40 9.51 -2.07
CA ASP A 76 8.79 9.85 -0.70
C ASP A 76 8.02 9.00 0.34
N PHE A 77 6.71 8.79 0.11
CA PHE A 77 5.80 8.16 1.07
C PHE A 77 4.95 7.07 0.42
N VAL A 78 4.84 5.93 1.08
CA VAL A 78 3.94 4.83 0.68
C VAL A 78 2.85 4.65 1.72
N ILE A 79 1.60 4.56 1.26
CA ILE A 79 0.44 4.13 2.04
C ILE A 79 0.01 2.77 1.50
N HIS A 80 0.31 1.71 2.26
CA HIS A 80 0.00 0.35 1.84
C HIS A 80 -1.38 -0.09 2.32
N ALA A 81 -2.39 0.08 1.46
CA ALA A 81 -3.78 -0.30 1.70
C ALA A 81 -4.25 -1.51 0.87
N ALA A 82 -3.38 -2.13 0.06
CA ALA A 82 -3.73 -3.29 -0.74
C ALA A 82 -3.78 -4.55 0.12
N ALA A 83 -4.96 -5.19 0.19
CA ALA A 83 -5.13 -6.46 0.91
C ALA A 83 -6.35 -7.23 0.36
N MET A 84 -6.32 -8.55 0.52
CA MET A 84 -7.53 -9.36 0.51
C MET A 84 -8.14 -9.35 1.91
N LYS A 85 -9.29 -8.68 2.06
CA LYS A 85 -9.82 -8.28 3.38
C LYS A 85 -11.16 -8.91 3.79
N HIS A 86 -11.80 -9.65 2.90
CA HIS A 86 -13.07 -10.31 3.19
C HIS A 86 -12.80 -11.70 3.76
N VAL A 87 -13.19 -11.93 5.01
CA VAL A 87 -12.92 -13.20 5.73
C VAL A 87 -13.40 -14.42 4.94
N PRO A 88 -14.66 -14.52 4.46
CA PRO A 88 -15.10 -15.70 3.72
C PRO A 88 -14.29 -15.97 2.45
N VAL A 89 -13.89 -14.90 1.74
CA VAL A 89 -13.08 -15.01 0.52
C VAL A 89 -11.66 -15.48 0.84
N ALA A 90 -11.09 -14.99 1.94
CA ALA A 90 -9.76 -15.41 2.39
C ALA A 90 -9.74 -16.89 2.80
N GLU A 91 -10.76 -17.36 3.53
CA GLU A 91 -10.88 -18.78 3.90
C GLU A 91 -11.05 -19.69 2.68
N TYR A 92 -11.83 -19.24 1.69
CA TYR A 92 -12.03 -20.01 0.46
C TYR A 92 -10.81 -19.98 -0.49
N ASN A 93 -10.01 -18.91 -0.44
CA ASN A 93 -8.86 -18.70 -1.33
C ASN A 93 -7.57 -18.44 -0.53
N PRO A 94 -7.11 -19.42 0.28
CA PRO A 94 -6.11 -19.17 1.31
C PRO A 94 -4.76 -18.73 0.75
N MET A 95 -4.28 -19.40 -0.30
CA MET A 95 -3.02 -19.05 -0.95
C MET A 95 -3.06 -17.68 -1.62
N GLU A 96 -4.23 -17.26 -2.10
CA GLU A 96 -4.38 -15.93 -2.70
C GLU A 96 -4.37 -14.82 -1.64
N CYS A 97 -4.92 -15.11 -0.46
CA CYS A 97 -4.80 -14.24 0.71
C CYS A 97 -3.32 -14.10 1.15
N ILE A 98 -2.60 -15.22 1.26
CA ILE A 98 -1.16 -15.25 1.61
C ILE A 98 -0.33 -14.47 0.59
N LYS A 99 -0.51 -14.72 -0.71
CA LYS A 99 0.21 -14.00 -1.78
C LYS A 99 0.00 -12.49 -1.72
N THR A 100 -1.23 -12.04 -1.49
CA THR A 100 -1.51 -10.60 -1.42
C THR A 100 -1.00 -9.98 -0.12
N ASN A 101 -1.33 -10.58 1.02
CA ASN A 101 -1.17 -9.93 2.33
C ASN A 101 0.23 -10.14 2.93
N ILE A 102 0.91 -11.25 2.61
CA ILE A 102 2.25 -11.58 3.11
C ILE A 102 3.30 -11.32 2.04
N HIS A 103 3.25 -12.02 0.90
CA HIS A 103 4.26 -11.85 -0.15
C HIS A 103 4.17 -10.44 -0.77
N GLY A 104 2.96 -9.93 -0.99
CA GLY A 104 2.78 -8.54 -1.44
C GLY A 104 3.29 -7.51 -0.44
N ALA A 105 3.14 -7.75 0.86
CA ALA A 105 3.73 -6.87 1.88
C ALA A 105 5.26 -6.90 1.84
N GLN A 106 5.87 -8.08 1.70
CA GLN A 106 7.33 -8.21 1.53
C GLN A 106 7.82 -7.47 0.29
N ASN A 107 7.12 -7.61 -0.85
CA ASN A 107 7.47 -6.89 -2.08
C ASN A 107 7.42 -5.37 -1.89
N VAL A 108 6.42 -4.86 -1.16
CA VAL A 108 6.31 -3.44 -0.83
C VAL A 108 7.48 -2.98 0.05
N ILE A 109 7.87 -3.77 1.05
CA ILE A 109 9.02 -3.49 1.93
C ILE A 109 10.30 -3.39 1.09
N ASP A 110 10.57 -4.40 0.26
CA ASP A 110 11.74 -4.44 -0.60
C ASP A 110 11.77 -3.27 -1.58
N ALA A 111 10.65 -2.99 -2.24
CA ALA A 111 10.56 -1.89 -3.19
C ALA A 111 10.75 -0.52 -2.51
N CYS A 112 10.29 -0.35 -1.28
CA CYS A 112 10.57 0.85 -0.48
C CYS A 112 12.07 1.01 -0.22
N PHE A 113 12.75 -0.08 0.13
CA PHE A 113 14.19 -0.09 0.36
C PHE A 113 15.02 0.14 -0.90
N GLU A 114 14.58 -0.36 -2.04
CA GLU A 114 15.26 -0.23 -3.34
C GLU A 114 15.11 1.20 -3.90
N ASN A 115 13.96 1.85 -3.65
CA ASN A 115 13.67 3.19 -4.15
C ASN A 115 13.94 4.31 -3.13
N GLY A 116 14.49 3.99 -1.96
CA GLY A 116 14.81 4.99 -0.94
C GLY A 116 13.59 5.73 -0.38
N VAL A 117 12.42 5.06 -0.34
CA VAL A 117 11.19 5.61 0.24
C VAL A 117 11.46 6.00 1.69
N LYS A 118 11.03 7.19 2.12
CA LYS A 118 11.33 7.69 3.48
C LYS A 118 10.46 7.03 4.52
N LYS A 119 9.17 6.89 4.25
CA LYS A 119 8.23 6.25 5.18
C LYS A 119 7.16 5.46 4.45
N CYS A 120 6.93 4.23 4.91
CA CYS A 120 5.84 3.38 4.49
C CYS A 120 4.89 3.14 5.67
N ILE A 121 3.62 3.44 5.49
CA ILE A 121 2.55 3.21 6.46
C ILE A 121 1.68 2.08 5.94
N ALA A 122 1.70 0.93 6.62
CA ALA A 122 0.86 -0.21 6.30
C ALA A 122 -0.43 -0.18 7.13
N LEU A 123 -1.56 -0.46 6.49
CA LEU A 123 -2.84 -0.56 7.20
C LEU A 123 -3.06 -1.96 7.73
N SER A 124 -3.50 -2.04 8.97
CA SER A 124 -3.93 -3.26 9.65
C SER A 124 -5.42 -3.24 10.02
N THR A 125 -5.80 -4.15 10.91
CA THR A 125 -7.16 -4.43 11.33
C THR A 125 -7.13 -5.01 12.75
N ASP A 126 -8.18 -4.74 13.51
CA ASP A 126 -8.48 -5.40 14.78
C ASP A 126 -8.35 -6.94 14.73
N LYS A 127 -8.69 -7.58 13.62
CA LYS A 127 -8.61 -9.03 13.39
C LYS A 127 -7.19 -9.59 13.42
N ALA A 128 -6.16 -8.74 13.36
CA ALA A 128 -4.77 -9.16 13.56
C ALA A 128 -4.45 -9.41 15.04
N CYS A 129 -5.25 -8.87 15.96
CA CYS A 129 -5.12 -9.13 17.38
C CYS A 129 -5.74 -10.49 17.71
N ASN A 130 -4.91 -11.46 18.11
CA ASN A 130 -5.32 -12.84 18.41
C ASN A 130 -6.22 -13.46 17.31
N PRO A 131 -5.69 -13.64 16.10
CA PRO A 131 -6.50 -13.94 14.92
C PRO A 131 -7.14 -15.33 15.00
N VAL A 132 -8.44 -15.39 14.73
CA VAL A 132 -9.22 -16.65 14.63
C VAL A 132 -9.53 -17.06 13.19
N ASN A 133 -9.08 -16.27 12.21
CA ASN A 133 -9.30 -16.50 10.77
C ASN A 133 -8.03 -16.18 9.97
N LEU A 134 -7.94 -16.69 8.75
CA LEU A 134 -6.76 -16.55 7.90
C LEU A 134 -6.49 -15.10 7.48
N TYR A 135 -7.53 -14.29 7.25
CA TYR A 135 -7.33 -12.86 6.99
C TYR A 135 -6.60 -12.18 8.16
N GLY A 136 -7.06 -12.41 9.39
CA GLY A 136 -6.40 -11.93 10.60
C GLY A 136 -4.98 -12.45 10.75
N ALA A 137 -4.76 -13.75 10.53
CA ALA A 137 -3.44 -14.37 10.65
C ALA A 137 -2.44 -13.80 9.64
N THR A 138 -2.85 -13.63 8.37
CA THR A 138 -2.00 -13.01 7.34
C THR A 138 -1.74 -11.54 7.62
N LYS A 139 -2.70 -10.82 8.22
CA LYS A 139 -2.50 -9.44 8.64
C LYS A 139 -1.56 -9.30 9.84
N LEU A 140 -1.64 -10.18 10.84
CA LEU A 140 -0.66 -10.24 11.91
C LEU A 140 0.76 -10.51 11.36
N ALA A 141 0.90 -11.45 10.44
CA ALA A 141 2.18 -11.73 9.78
C ALA A 141 2.69 -10.49 9.00
N SER A 142 1.83 -9.87 8.20
CA SER A 142 2.12 -8.62 7.48
C SER A 142 2.63 -7.52 8.41
N ASP A 143 1.95 -7.32 9.55
CA ASP A 143 2.32 -6.29 10.53
C ASP A 143 3.70 -6.58 11.15
N LYS A 144 3.97 -7.84 11.48
CA LYS A 144 5.28 -8.28 11.97
C LYS A 144 6.37 -8.06 10.93
N LEU A 145 6.11 -8.32 9.65
CA LEU A 145 7.06 -8.05 8.55
C LEU A 145 7.41 -6.56 8.47
N PHE A 146 6.41 -5.68 8.43
CA PHE A 146 6.64 -4.23 8.38
C PHE A 146 7.42 -3.73 9.61
N VAL A 147 7.07 -4.18 10.82
CA VAL A 147 7.80 -3.76 12.02
C VAL A 147 9.23 -4.30 12.01
N ALA A 148 9.42 -5.60 11.70
CA ALA A 148 10.74 -6.24 11.68
C ALA A 148 11.65 -5.70 10.57
N ALA A 149 11.09 -5.19 9.47
CA ALA A 149 11.85 -4.54 8.41
C ALA A 149 12.69 -3.37 8.94
N ASN A 150 12.25 -2.67 9.99
CA ASN A 150 13.06 -1.62 10.61
C ASN A 150 14.38 -2.14 11.21
N ASN A 151 14.45 -3.41 11.64
CA ASN A 151 15.67 -4.01 12.18
C ASN A 151 16.73 -4.26 11.10
N ILE A 152 16.31 -4.43 9.84
CA ILE A 152 17.19 -4.72 8.70
C ILE A 152 17.38 -3.49 7.79
N ALA A 153 16.91 -2.31 8.21
CA ALA A 153 17.06 -1.09 7.42
C ALA A 153 18.53 -0.64 7.26
N GLY A 154 19.42 -1.04 8.18
CA GLY A 154 20.82 -0.59 8.19
C GLY A 154 20.91 0.94 8.18
N ASN A 155 21.72 1.48 7.26
CA ASN A 155 21.88 2.93 7.09
C ASN A 155 20.77 3.58 6.25
N LYS A 156 19.76 2.82 5.79
CA LYS A 156 18.66 3.39 4.98
C LYS A 156 17.74 4.26 5.85
N GLN A 157 17.29 5.37 5.27
CA GLN A 157 16.36 6.29 5.94
C GLN A 157 14.94 5.72 6.06
N THR A 158 14.60 4.70 5.26
CA THR A 158 13.26 4.11 5.22
C THR A 158 12.79 3.66 6.60
N ARG A 159 11.59 4.08 6.97
CA ARG A 159 10.89 3.66 8.19
C ARG A 159 9.54 3.06 7.87
N PHE A 160 9.21 1.98 8.54
CA PHE A 160 7.95 1.27 8.41
C PHE A 160 7.13 1.41 9.69
N SER A 161 5.84 1.71 9.54
CA SER A 161 4.87 1.74 10.64
C SER A 161 3.59 1.05 10.22
N VAL A 162 2.90 0.46 11.20
CA VAL A 162 1.59 -0.18 11.04
C VAL A 162 0.56 0.63 11.81
N THR A 163 -0.63 0.84 11.23
CA THR A 163 -1.76 1.53 11.87
C THR A 163 -3.08 0.84 11.63
#